data_AF-A0AAU9PAP3-F1
#
_entry.id   AF-A0AAU9PAP3-F1
#
_cell.length_a   1.000
_cell.length_b   1.000
_cell.length_c   1.000
_cell.angle_alpha   90.00
_cell.angle_beta   90.00
_cell.angle_gamma   90.00
#
_symmetry.space_group_name_H-M   'P 1'
#
loop_
_entity.id
_entity.type
_entity.pdbx_description
1 polymer ?
#
loop_
_entity_poly.entity_id
_entity_poly.type
_entity_poly.pdbx_seq_one_letter_code
_entity_poly.pdbx_strand_id
1 'polypeptide(L)'
;MVKECFTTNDQNFAARPNMETNRHMVYNNVGFAPESGPYWREIRKLFSLELFTSHRLEKFKNVRSSEVTNFINGLSLFSQKNANKASVIDMGKWFENITFNITIKILAEKRFSITGSSEGNNEDLRVHEAIKKGMYLMGIFIVFELFSYLEWMDIGGYMKAIKQVAKEVDGVIGKWLDEHVERRKEYDG
;
A
#
# COMPACT_ATOMS: atom_id res chain seq x y z
N MET A 1 -21.70 23.13 -2.48
CA MET A 1 -20.89 22.50 -3.54
C MET A 1 -20.40 21.11 -3.15
N VAL A 2 -19.37 20.92 -2.30
CA VAL A 2 -18.84 19.57 -1.98
C VAL A 2 -19.92 18.61 -1.45
N LYS A 3 -20.73 19.02 -0.46
CA LYS A 3 -21.82 18.20 0.08
C LYS A 3 -22.78 17.73 -1.02
N GLU A 4 -23.17 18.65 -1.89
CA GLU A 4 -24.11 18.38 -2.99
C GLU A 4 -23.54 17.40 -4.03
N CYS A 5 -22.24 17.50 -4.33
CA CYS A 5 -21.54 16.56 -5.21
C CYS A 5 -21.49 15.14 -4.64
N PHE A 6 -21.34 14.98 -3.32
CA PHE A 6 -21.16 13.67 -2.67
C PHE A 6 -22.39 13.14 -1.92
N THR A 7 -23.54 13.84 -1.98
CA THR A 7 -24.83 13.34 -1.47
C THR A 7 -25.90 13.26 -2.53
N THR A 8 -26.19 14.37 -3.21
CA THR A 8 -27.33 14.45 -4.13
C THR A 8 -26.93 14.01 -5.54
N ASN A 9 -25.68 14.30 -5.93
CA ASN A 9 -25.13 14.00 -7.24
C ASN A 9 -23.99 12.97 -7.16
N ASP A 10 -23.92 12.19 -6.09
CA ASP A 10 -22.81 11.27 -5.81
C ASP A 10 -22.52 10.31 -6.97
N GLN A 11 -23.57 9.80 -7.62
CA GLN A 11 -23.45 8.92 -8.78
C GLN A 11 -22.76 9.61 -9.97
N ASN A 12 -22.99 10.91 -10.19
CA ASN A 12 -22.39 11.66 -11.29
C ASN A 12 -20.90 11.97 -11.03
N PHE A 13 -20.51 12.12 -9.76
CA PHE A 13 -19.14 12.44 -9.35
C PHE A 13 -18.33 11.22 -8.88
N ALA A 14 -18.92 10.02 -8.93
CA ALA A 14 -18.24 8.80 -8.56
C ALA A 14 -17.31 8.25 -9.66
N ALA A 15 -17.44 8.73 -10.90
CA ALA A 15 -16.56 8.34 -12.00
C ALA A 15 -15.10 8.72 -11.72
N ARG A 16 -14.17 7.89 -12.21
CA ARG A 16 -12.72 8.14 -12.13
C ARG A 16 -12.17 8.35 -13.53
N PRO A 17 -11.31 9.36 -13.76
CA PRO A 17 -10.61 9.49 -15.02
C PRO A 17 -9.84 8.21 -15.34
N ASN A 18 -9.86 7.80 -16.60
CA ASN A 18 -9.06 6.66 -17.06
C ASN A 18 -7.61 7.13 -17.26
N MET A 19 -6.81 6.97 -16.19
CA MET A 19 -5.39 7.28 -16.19
C MET A 19 -4.58 6.05 -16.54
N GLU A 20 -3.54 6.22 -17.34
CA GLU A 20 -2.62 5.16 -17.75
C GLU A 20 -1.86 4.56 -16.56
N THR A 21 -1.50 5.39 -15.60
CA THR A 21 -0.94 4.98 -14.31
C THR A 21 -1.89 4.03 -13.59
N ASN A 22 -3.18 4.35 -13.56
CA ASN A 22 -4.18 3.53 -12.89
C ASN A 22 -4.47 2.23 -13.64
N ARG A 23 -4.35 2.24 -14.97
CA ARG A 23 -4.48 1.05 -15.81
C ARG A 23 -3.51 -0.04 -15.38
N HIS A 24 -2.25 0.33 -15.12
CA HIS A 24 -1.21 -0.60 -14.73
C HIS A 24 -1.15 -0.88 -13.23
N MET A 25 -1.34 0.15 -12.39
CA MET A 25 -1.10 0.02 -10.95
C MET A 25 -2.30 -0.42 -10.13
N VAL A 26 -3.51 -0.10 -10.58
CA VAL A 26 -4.75 -0.42 -9.85
C VAL A 26 -5.76 -1.16 -10.73
N TYR A 27 -5.24 -1.97 -11.66
CA TYR A 27 -6.01 -2.86 -12.53
C TYR A 27 -7.18 -2.15 -13.22
N ASN A 28 -6.88 -1.12 -14.02
CA ASN A 28 -7.89 -0.33 -14.72
C ASN A 28 -8.93 0.31 -13.77
N ASN A 29 -8.42 1.07 -12.78
CA ASN A 29 -9.19 1.73 -11.72
C ASN A 29 -9.94 0.80 -10.74
N VAL A 30 -9.90 -0.52 -10.89
CA VAL A 30 -10.58 -1.46 -9.97
C VAL A 30 -10.17 -1.22 -8.51
N GLY A 31 -8.90 -0.93 -8.25
CA GLY A 31 -8.40 -0.66 -6.90
C GLY A 31 -8.84 0.68 -6.29
N PHE A 32 -9.29 1.65 -7.10
CA PHE A 32 -9.65 3.01 -6.65
C PHE A 32 -11.13 3.37 -6.84
N ALA A 33 -11.98 2.35 -6.93
CA ALA A 33 -13.34 2.43 -7.44
C ALA A 33 -13.36 2.62 -8.96
N PRO A 34 -13.56 1.55 -9.76
CA PRO A 34 -13.93 1.72 -11.15
C PRO A 34 -15.29 2.43 -11.20
N GLU A 35 -15.65 2.97 -12.37
CA GLU A 35 -17.00 3.50 -12.65
C GLU A 35 -18.05 2.67 -11.89
N SER A 36 -18.90 3.32 -11.09
CA SER A 36 -19.81 2.80 -10.07
C SER A 36 -20.67 1.57 -10.44
N GLY A 37 -20.01 0.48 -10.78
CA GLY A 37 -20.60 -0.74 -11.27
C GLY A 37 -21.01 -1.65 -10.11
N PRO A 38 -21.96 -2.58 -10.35
CA PRO A 38 -22.34 -3.59 -9.36
C PRO A 38 -21.14 -4.33 -8.76
N TYR A 39 -20.15 -4.69 -9.58
CA TYR A 39 -18.96 -5.42 -9.16
C TYR A 39 -18.16 -4.70 -8.05
N TRP A 40 -17.86 -3.41 -8.24
CA TRP A 40 -17.12 -2.65 -7.25
C TRP A 40 -17.90 -2.49 -5.94
N ARG A 41 -19.22 -2.29 -6.02
CA ARG A 41 -20.06 -2.19 -4.83
C ARG A 41 -20.03 -3.47 -4.00
N GLU A 42 -20.05 -4.63 -4.65
CA GLU A 42 -19.92 -5.93 -3.96
C GLU A 42 -18.53 -6.11 -3.33
N ILE A 43 -17.45 -5.78 -4.04
CA ILE A 43 -16.09 -5.80 -3.48
C ILE A 43 -15.97 -4.89 -2.26
N ARG A 44 -16.45 -3.65 -2.36
CA ARG A 44 -16.41 -2.69 -1.25
C ARG A 44 -17.21 -3.19 -0.06
N LYS A 45 -18.40 -3.75 -0.31
CA LYS A 45 -19.25 -4.35 0.73
C LYS A 45 -18.54 -5.52 1.40
N LEU A 46 -17.91 -6.41 0.64
CA LEU A 46 -17.13 -7.53 1.16
C LEU A 46 -16.02 -7.02 2.10
N PHE A 47 -15.20 -6.07 1.65
CA PHE A 47 -14.13 -5.52 2.50
C PHE A 47 -14.66 -4.84 3.76
N SER A 48 -15.74 -4.07 3.66
CA SER A 48 -16.37 -3.41 4.82
C SER A 48 -16.91 -4.41 5.84
N LEU A 49 -17.49 -5.53 5.39
CA LEU A 49 -18.10 -6.54 6.26
C LEU A 49 -17.08 -7.56 6.80
N GLU A 50 -16.04 -7.87 6.04
CA GLU A 50 -15.11 -8.95 6.41
C GLU A 50 -13.77 -8.49 6.94
N LEU A 51 -13.26 -7.33 6.49
CA LEU A 51 -11.93 -6.85 6.90
C LEU A 51 -11.98 -5.63 7.82
N PHE A 52 -12.91 -4.70 7.57
CA PHE A 52 -12.93 -3.41 8.26
C PHE A 52 -14.00 -3.28 9.36
N THR A 53 -14.58 -4.39 9.82
CA THR A 53 -15.48 -4.35 10.97
C THR A 53 -14.75 -4.09 12.26
N SER A 54 -15.42 -3.47 13.24
CA SER A 54 -14.86 -3.22 14.57
C SER A 54 -14.32 -4.50 15.22
N HIS A 55 -15.01 -5.63 15.06
CA HIS A 55 -14.56 -6.92 15.57
C HIS A 55 -13.22 -7.38 14.96
N ARG A 56 -13.04 -7.22 13.64
CA ARG A 56 -11.78 -7.56 12.95
C ARG A 56 -10.65 -6.61 13.35
N LEU A 57 -10.96 -5.31 13.45
CA LEU A 57 -9.99 -4.31 13.93
C LEU A 57 -9.54 -4.58 15.37
N GLU A 58 -10.41 -5.07 16.23
CA GLU A 58 -10.06 -5.52 17.59
C GLU A 58 -9.15 -6.75 17.57
N LYS A 59 -9.37 -7.71 16.67
CA LYS A 59 -8.44 -8.85 16.49
C LYS A 59 -7.02 -8.39 16.12
N PHE A 60 -6.89 -7.31 15.34
CA PHE A 60 -5.59 -6.72 14.99
C PHE A 60 -5.03 -5.75 16.02
N LYS A 61 -5.68 -5.57 17.19
CA LYS A 61 -5.20 -4.68 18.25
C LYS A 61 -3.82 -5.07 18.76
N ASN A 62 -3.58 -6.36 18.97
CA ASN A 62 -2.30 -6.86 19.47
C ASN A 62 -1.15 -6.60 18.48
N VAL A 63 -1.42 -6.78 17.18
CA VAL A 63 -0.45 -6.47 16.12
C VAL A 63 -0.08 -4.98 16.16
N ARG A 64 -1.07 -4.09 16.18
CA ARG A 64 -0.85 -2.63 16.26
C ARG A 64 -0.10 -2.24 17.53
N SER A 65 -0.51 -2.76 18.69
CA SER A 65 0.16 -2.48 19.96
C SER A 65 1.61 -2.93 19.95
N SER A 66 1.89 -4.13 19.44
CA SER A 66 3.24 -4.66 19.32
C SER A 66 4.13 -3.79 18.42
N GLU A 67 3.64 -3.38 17.25
CA GLU A 67 4.44 -2.53 16.35
C GLU A 67 4.65 -1.11 16.91
N VAL A 68 3.67 -0.54 17.63
CA VAL A 68 3.86 0.74 18.33
C VAL A 68 4.90 0.63 19.44
N THR A 69 4.87 -0.46 20.23
CA THR A 69 5.90 -0.70 21.25
C THR A 69 7.28 -0.85 20.61
N ASN A 70 7.39 -1.58 19.51
CA ASN A 70 8.65 -1.74 18.77
C ASN A 70 9.18 -0.39 18.24
N PHE A 71 8.28 0.45 17.72
CA PHE A 71 8.61 1.80 17.27
C PHE A 71 9.16 2.66 18.41
N ILE A 72 8.50 2.69 19.56
CA ILE A 72 8.94 3.47 20.74
C ILE A 72 10.29 2.96 21.24
N ASN A 73 10.46 1.64 21.34
CA ASN A 73 11.72 1.03 21.77
C ASN A 73 12.86 1.38 20.79
N GLY A 74 12.59 1.36 19.49
CA GLY A 74 13.56 1.76 18.46
C GLY A 74 14.01 3.21 18.61
N LEU A 75 13.08 4.13 18.86
CA LEU A 75 13.41 5.54 19.13
C LEU A 75 14.19 5.71 20.43
N SER A 76 13.83 4.99 21.49
CA SER A 76 14.56 5.01 22.76
C SER A 76 16.00 4.54 22.58
N LEU A 77 16.21 3.42 21.86
CA LEU A 77 17.55 2.91 21.54
C LEU A 77 18.35 3.88 20.68
N PHE A 78 17.71 4.51 19.69
CA PHE A 78 18.37 5.54 18.87
C PHE A 78 18.81 6.74 19.72
N SER A 79 17.95 7.19 20.64
CA SER A 79 18.28 8.27 21.57
C SER A 79 19.46 7.90 22.48
N GLN A 80 19.43 6.70 23.07
CA GLN A 80 20.51 6.19 23.93
C GLN A 80 21.85 6.07 23.19
N LYS A 81 21.85 5.59 21.94
CA LYS A 81 23.09 5.51 21.13
C LYS A 81 23.68 6.87 20.81
N ASN A 82 22.86 7.92 20.79
CA ASN A 82 23.27 9.29 20.46
C ASN A 82 23.42 10.19 21.70
N ALA A 83 23.58 9.61 22.90
CA ALA A 83 23.48 10.24 24.23
C ALA A 83 24.26 11.55 24.49
N ASN A 84 25.05 12.07 23.54
CA ASN A 84 25.78 13.34 23.66
C ASN A 84 25.86 14.16 22.35
N LYS A 85 25.04 13.84 21.32
CA LYS A 85 25.00 14.61 20.06
C LYS A 85 23.56 14.98 19.73
N ALA A 86 23.34 16.23 19.33
CA ALA A 86 22.09 16.62 18.68
C ALA A 86 21.91 15.73 17.44
N SER A 87 21.01 14.76 17.54
CA SER A 87 20.70 13.84 16.45
C SER A 87 19.35 14.25 15.86
N VAL A 88 19.36 14.52 14.55
CA VAL A 88 18.13 14.82 13.81
C VAL A 88 17.50 13.50 13.42
N ILE A 89 16.22 13.32 13.77
CA ILE A 89 15.44 12.12 13.44
C ILE A 89 14.45 12.48 12.34
N ASP A 90 14.47 11.71 11.25
CA ASP A 90 13.45 11.77 10.20
C ASP A 90 12.21 10.99 10.64
N MET A 91 11.29 11.66 11.33
CA MET A 91 10.04 11.04 11.79
C MET A 91 9.16 10.54 10.65
N GLY A 92 9.30 11.10 9.43
CA GLY A 92 8.57 10.63 8.25
C GLY A 92 8.91 9.17 7.92
N LYS A 93 10.21 8.83 7.91
CA LYS A 93 10.65 7.44 7.72
C LYS A 93 10.18 6.49 8.82
N TRP A 94 10.16 6.96 10.06
CA TRP A 94 9.68 6.16 11.19
C TRP A 94 8.17 5.87 11.07
N PHE A 95 7.37 6.87 10.69
CA PHE A 95 5.93 6.70 10.46
C PHE A 95 5.60 5.85 9.23
N GLU A 96 6.38 6.01 8.14
CA GLU A 96 6.29 5.15 6.96
C GLU A 96 6.50 3.68 7.35
N ASN A 97 7.56 3.41 8.13
CA ASN A 97 7.92 2.06 8.57
C ASN A 97 6.84 1.41 9.44
N ILE A 98 6.35 2.09 10.47
CA ILE A 98 5.32 1.50 11.36
C ILE A 98 4.01 1.24 10.60
N THR A 99 3.61 2.15 9.71
CA THR A 99 2.38 2.00 8.91
C THR A 99 2.50 0.81 7.96
N PHE A 100 3.66 0.68 7.31
CA PHE A 100 3.95 -0.45 6.44
C PHE A 100 3.96 -1.77 7.20
N ASN A 101 4.68 -1.83 8.32
CA ASN A 101 4.79 -3.04 9.14
C ASN A 101 3.44 -3.51 9.70
N ILE A 102 2.61 -2.58 10.19
CA ILE A 102 1.26 -2.94 10.63
C ILE A 102 0.46 -3.54 9.46
N THR A 103 0.53 -2.93 8.28
CA THR A 103 -0.23 -3.37 7.10
C THR A 103 0.22 -4.75 6.64
N ILE A 104 1.52 -4.98 6.43
CA ILE A 104 1.99 -6.29 5.95
C ILE A 104 1.82 -7.37 7.01
N LYS A 105 1.97 -7.06 8.30
CA LYS A 105 1.74 -8.04 9.36
C LYS A 105 0.28 -8.47 9.47
N ILE A 106 -0.65 -7.58 9.14
CA ILE A 106 -2.08 -7.92 9.03
C ILE A 106 -2.36 -8.76 7.76
N LEU A 107 -1.73 -8.43 6.63
CA LEU A 107 -2.03 -9.06 5.34
C LEU A 107 -1.31 -10.38 5.08
N ALA A 108 -0.02 -10.45 5.43
CA ALA A 108 0.87 -11.56 5.11
C ALA A 108 1.46 -12.23 6.36
N GLU A 109 1.18 -11.71 7.57
CA GLU A 109 1.79 -12.17 8.83
C GLU A 109 3.34 -12.05 8.85
N LYS A 110 3.90 -11.22 7.96
CA LYS A 110 5.34 -10.94 7.85
C LYS A 110 5.71 -9.62 8.52
N ARG A 111 6.99 -9.47 8.90
CA ARG A 111 7.53 -8.25 9.55
C ARG A 111 8.82 -7.79 8.88
N PHE A 112 8.98 -6.48 8.73
CA PHE A 112 10.11 -5.84 8.07
C PHE A 112 10.93 -5.08 9.12
N SER A 113 12.23 -5.32 9.14
CA SER A 113 13.15 -4.59 10.01
C SER A 113 14.06 -3.72 9.15
N ILE A 114 13.89 -2.40 9.23
CA ILE A 114 14.80 -1.44 8.56
C ILE A 114 16.15 -1.40 9.27
N THR A 115 16.21 -1.76 10.56
CA THR A 115 17.44 -1.72 11.37
C THR A 115 18.30 -2.96 11.19
N GLY A 116 18.61 -3.36 9.94
CA GLY A 116 19.72 -4.26 9.60
C GLY A 116 19.92 -5.53 10.44
N SER A 117 18.88 -6.04 11.10
CA SER A 117 18.90 -7.34 11.73
C SER A 117 18.77 -8.36 10.60
N SER A 118 19.73 -9.27 10.53
CA SER A 118 20.01 -10.27 9.48
C SER A 118 18.85 -11.21 9.08
N GLU A 119 17.62 -10.91 9.48
CA GLU A 119 16.40 -11.67 9.20
C GLU A 119 15.46 -10.98 8.20
N GLY A 120 15.74 -9.73 7.80
CA GLY A 120 14.99 -9.10 6.71
C GLY A 120 15.35 -9.75 5.37
N ASN A 121 14.45 -10.54 4.81
CA ASN A 121 14.67 -11.19 3.53
C ASN A 121 14.86 -10.10 2.45
N ASN A 122 15.79 -10.27 1.50
CA ASN A 122 16.08 -9.23 0.51
C ASN A 122 14.84 -8.86 -0.34
N GLU A 123 13.89 -9.79 -0.46
CA GLU A 123 12.58 -9.59 -1.07
C GLU A 123 11.76 -8.53 -0.35
N ASP A 124 11.80 -8.51 0.98
CA ASP A 124 10.94 -7.67 1.82
C ASP A 124 11.27 -6.18 1.66
N LEU A 125 12.56 -5.83 1.65
CA LEU A 125 13.02 -4.47 1.35
C LEU A 125 12.63 -4.04 -0.06
N ARG A 126 12.74 -4.95 -1.04
CA ARG A 126 12.34 -4.70 -2.42
C ARG A 126 10.85 -4.39 -2.53
N VAL A 127 9.99 -5.10 -1.79
CA VAL A 127 8.55 -4.82 -1.77
C VAL A 127 8.27 -3.42 -1.23
N HIS A 128 8.89 -3.08 -0.09
CA HIS A 128 8.73 -1.77 0.53
C HIS A 128 9.11 -0.65 -0.43
N GLU A 129 10.26 -0.78 -1.10
CA GLU A 129 10.71 0.17 -2.11
C GLU A 129 9.79 0.23 -3.34
N ALA A 130 9.30 -0.91 -3.81
CA ALA A 130 8.34 -0.97 -4.93
C ALA A 130 7.03 -0.26 -4.57
N ILE A 131 6.47 -0.51 -3.38
CA ILE A 131 5.25 0.16 -2.90
C ILE A 131 5.48 1.67 -2.76
N LYS A 132 6.60 2.08 -2.16
CA LYS A 132 6.95 3.50 -2.01
C LYS A 132 7.07 4.18 -3.37
N LYS A 133 7.78 3.55 -4.32
CA LYS A 133 7.93 4.07 -5.68
C LYS A 133 6.59 4.10 -6.41
N GLY A 134 5.73 3.12 -6.18
CA GLY A 134 4.36 3.11 -6.68
C GLY A 134 3.55 4.29 -6.16
N MET A 135 3.54 4.52 -4.85
CA MET A 135 2.83 5.67 -4.25
C MET A 135 3.34 7.00 -4.81
N TYR A 136 4.65 7.12 -5.00
CA TYR A 136 5.24 8.29 -5.67
C TYR A 136 4.74 8.44 -7.11
N LEU A 137 4.78 7.38 -7.92
CA LEU A 137 4.35 7.41 -9.32
C LEU A 137 2.84 7.72 -9.48
N MET A 138 2.00 7.26 -8.55
CA MET A 138 0.57 7.61 -8.52
C MET A 138 0.32 9.07 -8.12
N GLY A 139 1.25 9.70 -7.39
CA GLY A 139 1.09 11.07 -6.88
C GLY A 139 1.66 12.16 -7.78
N ILE A 140 2.50 11.81 -8.76
CA ILE A 140 3.06 12.79 -9.70
C ILE A 140 2.10 13.09 -10.84
N PHE A 141 2.17 14.33 -11.35
CA PHE A 141 1.51 14.69 -12.60
C PHE A 141 2.36 14.24 -13.78
N ILE A 142 1.78 13.42 -14.66
CA ILE A 142 2.48 12.91 -15.84
C ILE A 142 1.84 13.50 -17.11
N VAL A 143 2.66 14.11 -17.97
CA VAL A 143 2.19 14.89 -19.13
C VAL A 143 1.35 14.05 -20.09
N PHE A 144 1.68 12.77 -20.30
CA PHE A 144 0.90 11.90 -21.19
C PHE A 144 -0.50 11.56 -20.65
N GLU A 145 -0.75 11.71 -19.34
CA GLU A 145 -2.08 11.56 -18.75
C GLU A 145 -3.02 12.69 -19.19
N LEU A 146 -2.45 13.85 -19.54
CA LEU A 146 -3.20 14.99 -20.11
C LEU A 146 -3.22 14.92 -21.65
N PHE A 147 -2.12 14.46 -22.26
CA PHE A 147 -1.95 14.42 -23.71
C PHE A 147 -1.61 13.00 -24.17
N SER A 148 -2.62 12.16 -24.37
CA SER A 148 -2.45 10.73 -24.68
C SER A 148 -1.63 10.47 -25.94
N TYR A 149 -1.61 11.40 -26.91
CA TYR A 149 -0.79 11.27 -28.13
C TYR A 149 0.72 11.41 -27.87
N LEU A 150 1.16 11.79 -26.67
CA LEU A 150 2.57 11.84 -26.25
C LEU A 150 3.00 10.59 -25.47
N GLU A 151 2.13 9.58 -25.29
CA GLU A 151 2.44 8.35 -24.56
C GLU A 151 3.69 7.64 -25.12
N TRP A 152 3.85 7.63 -26.44
CA TRP A 152 4.97 6.95 -27.12
C TRP A 152 6.35 7.53 -26.78
N MET A 153 6.42 8.78 -26.31
CA MET A 153 7.69 9.44 -26.02
C MET A 153 8.26 9.07 -24.65
N ASP A 154 7.43 8.58 -23.72
CA ASP A 154 7.78 8.27 -22.33
C ASP A 154 8.76 9.29 -21.71
N ILE A 155 8.46 10.59 -21.84
CA ILE A 155 9.35 11.67 -21.39
C ILE A 155 9.54 11.54 -19.87
N GLY A 156 10.76 11.22 -19.45
CA GLY A 156 11.10 10.97 -18.04
C GLY A 156 11.05 9.50 -17.61
N GLY A 157 10.70 8.57 -18.50
CA GLY A 157 10.72 7.12 -18.23
C GLY A 157 9.63 6.66 -17.25
N TYR A 158 8.60 7.47 -17.04
CA TYR A 158 7.55 7.21 -16.05
C TYR A 158 6.71 5.99 -16.42
N MET A 159 6.34 5.80 -17.69
CA MET A 159 5.55 4.66 -18.14
C MET A 159 6.33 3.36 -17.94
N LYS A 160 7.62 3.35 -18.28
CA LYS A 160 8.50 2.21 -18.00
C LYS A 160 8.58 1.91 -16.50
N ALA A 161 8.74 2.94 -15.67
CA ALA A 161 8.80 2.80 -14.22
C ALA A 161 7.47 2.26 -13.64
N ILE A 162 6.33 2.77 -14.08
CA ILE A 162 4.99 2.32 -13.69
C ILE A 162 4.82 0.82 -13.98
N LYS A 163 5.13 0.40 -15.22
CA LYS A 163 5.00 -1.01 -15.63
C LYS A 163 5.92 -1.93 -14.83
N GLN A 164 7.13 -1.47 -14.52
CA GLN A 164 8.07 -2.23 -13.70
C GLN A 164 7.55 -2.38 -12.27
N VAL A 165 7.14 -1.29 -11.62
CA VAL A 165 6.63 -1.33 -10.25
C VAL A 165 5.35 -2.16 -10.15
N ALA A 166 4.44 -2.02 -11.12
CA ALA A 166 3.22 -2.82 -11.16
C ALA A 166 3.52 -4.33 -11.14
N LYS A 167 4.49 -4.79 -11.96
CA LYS A 167 4.92 -6.20 -11.97
C LYS A 167 5.56 -6.64 -10.66
N GLU A 168 6.37 -5.79 -10.04
CA GLU A 168 7.02 -6.12 -8.76
C GLU A 168 6.01 -6.26 -7.64
N VAL A 169 5.05 -5.34 -7.54
CA VAL A 169 3.99 -5.39 -6.53
C VAL A 169 3.07 -6.57 -6.77
N ASP A 170 2.64 -6.80 -8.02
CA ASP A 170 1.76 -7.92 -8.40
C ASP A 170 2.39 -9.28 -8.09
N GLY A 171 3.68 -9.46 -8.40
CA GLY A 171 4.39 -10.70 -8.09
C GLY A 171 4.49 -11.00 -6.59
N VAL A 172 4.67 -9.96 -5.75
CA VAL A 172 4.70 -10.12 -4.30
C VAL A 172 3.33 -10.48 -3.75
N ILE A 173 2.30 -9.74 -4.15
CA ILE A 173 0.92 -9.99 -3.68
C ILE A 173 0.48 -11.38 -4.10
N GLY A 174 0.80 -11.79 -5.34
CA GLY A 174 0.57 -13.15 -5.83
C GLY A 174 1.24 -14.20 -4.96
N LYS A 175 2.53 -14.03 -4.64
CA LYS A 175 3.25 -14.93 -3.74
C LYS A 175 2.59 -15.04 -2.36
N TRP A 176 2.19 -13.93 -1.75
CA TRP A 176 1.51 -13.95 -0.45
C TRP A 176 0.14 -14.64 -0.52
N LEU A 177 -0.58 -14.44 -1.63
CA LEU A 177 -1.85 -15.11 -1.87
C LEU A 177 -1.67 -16.63 -1.98
N ASP A 178 -0.70 -17.07 -2.78
CA ASP A 178 -0.39 -18.49 -2.98
C ASP A 178 0.01 -19.13 -1.65
N GLU A 179 0.92 -18.51 -0.89
CA GLU A 179 1.31 -18.96 0.46
C GLU A 179 0.10 -19.08 1.40
N HIS A 180 -0.88 -18.17 1.32
CA HIS A 180 -2.08 -18.21 2.15
C HIS A 180 -3.06 -19.31 1.71
N VAL A 181 -3.17 -19.56 0.41
CA VAL A 181 -4.01 -20.63 -0.16
C VAL A 181 -3.43 -22.01 0.19
N GLU A 182 -2.11 -22.17 0.10
CA GLU A 182 -1.42 -23.41 0.48
C GLU A 182 -1.62 -23.73 1.96
N ARG A 183 -1.37 -22.77 2.86
CA ARG A 183 -1.60 -22.97 4.30
C ARG A 183 -3.03 -23.40 4.59
N ARG A 184 -4.04 -22.81 3.94
CA ARG A 184 -5.44 -23.24 4.14
C ARG A 184 -5.69 -24.70 3.75
N LYS A 185 -5.10 -25.16 2.64
CA LYS A 185 -5.23 -26.55 2.21
C LYS A 185 -4.61 -27.54 3.19
N GLU A 186 -3.53 -27.17 3.88
CA GLU A 186 -2.90 -27.99 4.92
C GLU A 186 -3.74 -28.08 6.21
N TYR A 187 -4.56 -27.08 6.51
CA TYR A 187 -5.44 -27.09 7.69
C TYR A 187 -6.76 -27.83 7.45
N ASP A 188 -7.25 -27.87 6.21
CA ASP A 188 -8.52 -28.50 5.83
C ASP A 188 -8.38 -29.99 5.42
N GLY A 189 -7.15 -30.54 5.41
CA GLY A 189 -6.83 -31.95 5.11
C GLY A 189 -6.44 -32.74 6.35
#